data_AF-A0A8I1PD15-F1
#
_entry.id   AF-A0A8I1PD15-F1
#
_cell.length_a   1.000
_cell.length_b   1.000
_cell.length_c   1.000
_cell.angle_alpha   90.00
_cell.angle_beta   90.00
_cell.angle_gamma   90.00
#
_symmetry.space_group_name_H-M   'P 1'
#
loop_
_entity.id
_entity.type
_entity.pdbx_description
1 polymer ?
#
loop_
_entity_poly.entity_id
_entity_poly.type
_entity_poly.pdbx_seq_one_letter_code
_entity_poly.pdbx_strand_id
1 'polypeptide(L)'
;MVYELGGPAFTLREPAAALSEITGEELPFREVTLDEYRAGLLAAGLDEGTAGFVTALEAGTARGDLDLAPTALEELIGRPATGLRPALAAILG
;
A
#
# COMPACT_ATOMS: atom_id res chain seq x y z
N MET A 1 -27.99 3.75 -3.01
CA MET A 1 -27.05 2.93 -2.23
C MET A 1 -25.65 3.33 -2.65
N VAL A 2 -24.69 3.35 -1.73
CA VAL A 2 -23.27 3.69 -1.98
C VAL A 2 -22.48 2.39 -1.81
N TYR A 3 -21.55 2.12 -2.73
CA TYR A 3 -20.65 0.95 -2.67
C TYR A 3 -19.24 1.41 -2.30
N GLU A 4 -18.62 0.76 -1.32
CA GLU A 4 -17.21 0.94 -0.97
C GLU A 4 -16.38 -0.11 -1.69
N LEU A 5 -15.47 0.33 -2.58
CA LEU A 5 -14.76 -0.57 -3.49
C LEU A 5 -13.34 -0.83 -2.99
N GLY A 6 -13.17 -1.88 -2.18
CA GLY A 6 -11.87 -2.35 -1.68
C GLY A 6 -11.48 -3.73 -2.23
N GLY A 7 -10.17 -3.96 -2.38
CA GLY A 7 -9.61 -5.30 -2.61
C GLY A 7 -9.17 -5.97 -1.30
N PRO A 8 -8.49 -7.12 -1.36
CA PRO A 8 -7.94 -7.77 -0.17
C PRO A 8 -6.97 -6.84 0.56
N ALA A 9 -7.23 -6.60 1.85
CA ALA A 9 -6.36 -5.79 2.70
C ALA A 9 -5.01 -6.49 2.94
N PHE A 10 -3.96 -5.69 3.12
CA PHE A 10 -2.62 -6.15 3.47
C PHE A 10 -1.93 -5.11 4.37
N THR A 11 -0.99 -5.58 5.18
CA THR A 11 -0.11 -4.71 5.97
C THR A 11 1.10 -4.26 5.14
N LEU A 12 1.71 -3.12 5.47
CA LEU A 12 2.92 -2.64 4.76
C LEU A 12 4.13 -3.59 4.88
N ARG A 13 4.09 -4.58 5.78
CA ARG A 13 5.10 -5.63 5.89
C ARG A 13 5.00 -6.66 4.76
N GLU A 14 3.79 -6.90 4.24
CA GLU A 14 3.54 -7.90 3.21
C GLU A 14 4.13 -7.54 1.84
N PRO A 15 4.07 -6.27 1.36
CA PRO A 15 4.78 -5.86 0.15
C PRO A 15 6.27 -6.13 0.20
N ALA A 16 6.95 -5.84 1.31
CA ALA A 16 8.39 -6.08 1.44
C ALA A 16 8.74 -7.58 1.33
N ALA A 17 7.95 -8.43 1.98
CA ALA A 17 8.11 -9.88 1.88
C ALA A 17 7.83 -10.39 0.44
N ALA A 18 6.72 -9.96 -0.16
CA ALA A 18 6.36 -10.36 -1.52
C ALA A 18 7.40 -9.89 -2.56
N LEU A 19 7.91 -8.67 -2.43
CA LEU A 19 8.99 -8.17 -3.29
C LEU A 19 10.26 -9.01 -3.11
N SER A 20 10.64 -9.33 -1.88
CA SER A 20 11.83 -10.16 -1.62
C SER A 20 11.73 -11.54 -2.28
N GLU A 21 10.54 -12.15 -2.24
CA GLU A 21 10.28 -13.43 -2.92
C GLU A 21 10.35 -13.31 -4.44
N ILE A 22 9.85 -12.21 -5.01
CA ILE A 22 9.79 -12.01 -6.47
C ILE A 22 11.17 -11.67 -7.03
N THR A 23 11.95 -10.82 -6.36
CA THR A 23 13.26 -10.36 -6.85
C THR A 23 14.41 -11.29 -6.46
N GLY A 24 14.24 -12.08 -5.39
CA GLY A 24 15.32 -12.87 -4.80
C GLY A 24 16.31 -12.06 -3.96
N GLU A 25 16.05 -10.76 -3.74
CA GLU A 25 16.83 -9.88 -2.88
C GLU A 25 16.14 -9.66 -1.54
N GLU A 26 16.89 -9.60 -0.44
CA GLU A 26 16.31 -9.31 0.88
C GLU A 26 15.93 -7.83 0.99
N LEU A 27 14.63 -7.53 1.04
CA LEU A 27 14.09 -6.18 1.18
C LEU A 27 13.46 -5.99 2.57
N PRO A 28 14.15 -5.32 3.51
CA PRO A 28 13.65 -5.17 4.86
C PRO A 28 12.51 -4.15 4.95
N PHE A 29 11.47 -4.48 5.71
CA PHE A 29 10.48 -3.50 6.16
C PHE A 29 11.03 -2.73 7.37
N ARG A 30 11.07 -1.40 7.28
CA ARG A 30 11.42 -0.51 8.39
C ARG A 30 10.20 0.32 8.79
N GLU A 31 9.77 0.14 10.02
CA GLU A 31 8.75 0.98 10.64
C GLU A 31 9.39 2.30 11.09
N VAL A 32 8.72 3.42 10.82
CA VAL A 32 9.23 4.77 11.05
C VAL A 32 8.12 5.66 11.57
N THR A 33 8.49 6.74 12.25
CA THR A 33 7.55 7.81 12.59
C THR A 33 7.10 8.56 11.33
N LEU A 34 5.94 9.24 11.39
CA LEU A 34 5.47 10.08 10.28
C LEU A 34 6.46 11.22 9.94
N ASP A 35 7.16 11.76 10.94
CA ASP A 35 8.18 12.79 10.72
C ASP A 35 9.39 12.23 9.96
N GLU A 36 9.87 11.04 10.34
CA GLU A 36 10.93 10.34 9.62
C GLU A 36 10.50 9.94 8.20
N TYR A 37 9.25 9.51 8.03
CA TYR A 37 8.68 9.17 6.73
C TYR A 37 8.68 10.40 5.81
N ARG A 38 8.15 11.54 6.28
CA ARG A 38 8.15 12.80 5.53
C ARG A 38 9.57 13.26 5.20
N ALA A 39 10.49 13.21 6.16
CA ALA A 39 11.89 13.58 5.95
C ALA A 39 12.55 12.69 4.88
N GLY A 40 12.25 11.39 4.88
CA GLY A 40 12.70 10.45 3.85
C GLY A 40 12.18 10.79 2.45
N LEU A 41 10.90 11.14 2.34
CA LEU A 41 10.30 11.58 1.06
C LEU A 41 10.96 12.85 0.51
N LEU A 42 11.20 13.84 1.37
CA LEU A 42 11.91 15.07 0.99
C LEU A 42 13.35 14.77 0.54
N ALA A 43 14.06 13.91 1.27
CA ALA A 43 15.40 13.48 0.91
C ALA A 43 15.44 12.69 -0.41
N ALA A 44 14.36 11.99 -0.76
CA ALA A 44 14.19 11.32 -2.04
C ALA A 44 13.83 12.28 -3.19
N GLY A 45 13.66 13.58 -2.92
CA GLY A 45 13.46 14.63 -3.92
C GLY A 45 12.01 15.06 -4.14
N LEU A 46 11.07 14.62 -3.31
CA LEU A 46 9.70 15.15 -3.34
C LEU A 46 9.69 16.59 -2.79
N ASP A 47 8.79 17.42 -3.30
CA ASP A 47 8.53 18.75 -2.74
C ASP A 47 7.70 18.66 -1.44
N GLU A 48 7.70 19.75 -0.69
CA GLU A 48 7.01 19.85 0.61
C GLU A 48 5.51 19.53 0.56
N GLY A 49 4.83 19.96 -0.50
CA GLY A 49 3.39 19.71 -0.66
C GLY A 49 3.13 18.22 -0.90
N THR A 50 3.88 17.61 -1.81
CA THR A 50 3.75 16.18 -2.13
C THR A 50 4.15 15.31 -0.94
N ALA A 51 5.28 15.58 -0.29
CA ALA A 51 5.72 14.83 0.89
C ALA A 51 4.70 14.93 2.04
N GLY A 52 4.13 16.13 2.27
CA GLY A 52 3.08 16.33 3.26
C GLY A 52 1.80 15.54 2.92
N PHE A 53 1.38 15.54 1.66
CA PHE A 53 0.20 14.79 1.21
C PHE A 53 0.36 13.28 1.41
N VAL A 54 1.47 12.68 0.97
CA VAL A 54 1.71 11.24 1.11
C VAL A 54 1.81 10.84 2.58
N THR A 55 2.47 11.65 3.41
CA THR A 55 2.54 11.41 4.87
C THR A 55 1.14 11.44 5.52
N ALA A 56 0.25 12.31 5.05
CA ALA A 56 -1.14 12.36 5.55
C ALA A 56 -1.95 11.11 5.15
N LEU A 57 -1.69 10.53 3.96
CA LEU A 57 -2.27 9.24 3.56
C LEU A 57 -1.83 8.13 4.51
N GLU A 58 -0.53 8.03 4.82
CA GLU A 58 -0.02 7.04 5.78
C GLU A 58 -0.62 7.20 7.18
N ALA A 59 -0.81 8.44 7.64
CA ALA A 59 -1.49 8.71 8.89
C ALA A 59 -2.95 8.21 8.88
N GLY A 60 -3.63 8.28 7.74
CA GLY A 60 -4.97 7.73 7.56
C GLY A 60 -4.98 6.21 7.51
N THR A 61 -4.07 5.61 6.76
CA THR A 61 -3.87 4.15 6.70
C THR A 61 -3.64 3.58 8.09
N ALA A 62 -2.79 4.22 8.90
CA ALA A 62 -2.52 3.80 10.28
C ALA A 62 -3.75 3.88 11.22
N ARG A 63 -4.75 4.71 10.89
CA ARG A 63 -6.04 4.77 11.61
C ARG A 63 -7.05 3.75 11.10
N GLY A 64 -6.75 3.03 10.02
CA GLY A 64 -7.66 2.08 9.38
C GLY A 64 -8.56 2.70 8.31
N ASP A 65 -8.26 3.93 7.84
CA ASP A 65 -9.11 4.61 6.84
C ASP A 65 -9.18 3.85 5.50
N LEU A 66 -8.26 2.91 5.25
CA LEU A 66 -8.23 2.03 4.06
C LEU A 66 -8.59 0.56 4.36
N ASP A 67 -8.92 0.24 5.61
CA ASP A 67 -9.31 -1.12 6.00
C ASP A 67 -10.79 -1.36 5.68
N LEU A 68 -11.05 -1.69 4.42
CA LEU A 68 -12.38 -1.95 3.89
C LEU A 68 -12.63 -3.44 3.71
N ALA A 69 -13.88 -3.87 3.93
CA ALA A 69 -14.29 -5.22 3.59
C ALA A 69 -14.21 -5.44 2.06
N PRO A 70 -13.60 -6.54 1.59
CA PRO A 70 -13.30 -6.75 0.16
C PRO A 70 -14.51 -7.15 -0.69
N THR A 71 -15.73 -7.11 -0.16
CA THR A 71 -16.88 -7.84 -0.73
C THR A 71 -17.54 -7.12 -1.90
N ALA A 72 -17.76 -5.81 -1.79
CA ALA A 72 -18.58 -5.09 -2.78
C ALA A 72 -17.91 -5.01 -4.17
N LEU A 73 -16.58 -4.94 -4.23
CA LEU A 73 -15.86 -4.95 -5.49
C LEU A 73 -16.00 -6.29 -6.20
N GLU A 74 -15.75 -7.40 -5.50
CA GLU A 74 -15.82 -8.75 -6.08
C GLU A 74 -17.22 -9.12 -6.54
N GLU A 75 -18.24 -8.73 -5.76
CA GLU A 75 -19.65 -8.87 -6.15
C GLU A 75 -19.96 -8.13 -7.45
N LEU A 76 -19.48 -6.88 -7.57
CA LEU A 76 -19.75 -6.04 -8.74
C LEU A 76 -19.06 -6.56 -10.01
N ILE A 77 -17.83 -7.06 -9.89
CA ILE A 77 -17.04 -7.51 -11.05
C ILE A 77 -17.19 -9.00 -11.36
N GLY A 78 -17.84 -9.79 -10.49
CA GLY A 78 -18.12 -11.21 -10.70
C GLY A 78 -16.88 -12.13 -10.66
N ARG A 79 -15.79 -11.66 -10.05
CA ARG A 79 -14.52 -12.41 -9.90
C ARG A 79 -13.76 -11.90 -8.67
N PRO A 80 -12.80 -12.68 -8.14
CA PRO A 80 -11.89 -12.19 -7.12
C PRO A 80 -11.12 -10.95 -7.58
N ALA A 81 -10.90 -10.00 -6.67
CA ALA A 81 -10.06 -8.85 -6.89
C ALA A 81 -8.59 -9.29 -6.97
N THR A 82 -7.77 -8.55 -7.73
CA THR A 82 -6.36 -8.88 -7.89
C THR A 82 -5.62 -8.63 -6.58
N GLY A 83 -5.05 -9.68 -5.97
CA GLY A 83 -4.27 -9.56 -4.74
C GLY A 83 -2.88 -8.94 -4.96
N LEU A 84 -2.23 -8.59 -3.84
CA LEU A 84 -0.93 -7.90 -3.82
C LEU A 84 0.16 -8.60 -4.63
N ARG A 85 0.43 -9.89 -4.36
CA ARG A 85 1.53 -10.63 -5.03
C ARG A 85 1.35 -10.73 -6.55
N PRO A 86 0.18 -11.14 -7.09
CA PRO A 86 -0.06 -11.09 -8.53
C PRO A 86 0.12 -9.68 -9.13
N ALA A 87 -0.29 -8.63 -8.43
CA ALA A 87 -0.10 -7.25 -8.89
C ALA A 87 1.39 -6.86 -8.96
N LEU A 88 2.18 -7.18 -7.93
CA LEU A 88 3.62 -6.93 -7.90
C LEU A 88 4.36 -7.72 -8.99
N ALA A 89 4.01 -9.00 -9.18
CA ALA A 89 4.61 -9.83 -10.21
C ALA A 89 4.37 -9.29 -11.63
N ALA A 90 3.22 -8.65 -11.88
CA ALA A 90 2.91 -8.03 -13.17
C ALA A 90 3.71 -6.75 -13.45
N ILE A 91 4.25 -6.09 -12.42
CA ILE A 91 5.09 -4.88 -12.56
C ILE A 91 6.55 -5.26 -12.78
N LEU A 92 7.01 -6.33 -12.13
CA LEU A 92 8.40 -6.78 -12.11
C LEU A 92 8.74 -7.79 -13.23
N GLY A 93 7.76 -8.12 -14.09
CA GLY A 93 7.89 -9.04 -15.22
C GLY A 93 8.35 -8.38 -16.51
#